data_AF-S3XAM7-F1
#
_entry.id   AF-S3XAM7-F1
#
_cell.length_a   1.000
_cell.length_b   1.000
_cell.length_c   1.000
_cell.angle_alpha   90.00
_cell.angle_beta   90.00
_cell.angle_gamma   90.00
#
_symmetry.space_group_name_H-M   'P 1'
#
loop_
_entity.id
_entity.type
_entity.pdbx_description
1 polymer ?
#
loop_
_entity_poly.entity_id
_entity_poly.type
_entity_poly.pdbx_seq_one_letter_code
_entity_poly.pdbx_strand_id
1 'polypeptide(L)'
;MGLPLPSFLRPALGAVDVTWPECDETRIAEKARAWHDFNSAAGLNQATTSAAVVTMMGTNTSPGLTAFSAWWQRVGGAGGHMQLSAQLALVHSVSNFSAAAYLVTYKLTIYYLLVQHYCLEYEVQLLINAGYPEAALILQEVTEKIRVLCREAHDLVLSLLNGLGVDAAGFVGQLCQAAIELLDARPIHNSPDGVHLPEDTTPITERLAMAQESPRGRRQFPPQADPGTVYVHTNAQTGEMSGYAVYGADGYITKRVDLTGRAHYDKKLGRHIETPHVVYYTKNTNPTTGVTRTREDRSTIREAYPEEIP
;
A
#
# COMPACT_ATOMS: atom_id res chain seq x y z
N MET A 1 14.40 18.47 7.14
CA MET A 1 15.08 19.33 6.15
C MET A 1 16.52 18.88 6.07
N GLY A 2 17.03 18.73 4.86
CA GLY A 2 18.44 18.45 4.61
C GLY A 2 19.35 19.56 5.13
N LEU A 3 20.65 19.26 5.19
CA LEU A 3 21.71 20.17 5.58
C LEU A 3 21.67 21.38 4.63
N PRO A 4 21.40 22.59 5.15
CA PRO A 4 21.36 23.80 4.34
C PRO A 4 22.76 24.36 4.14
N LEU A 5 22.96 25.14 3.07
CA LEU A 5 24.14 25.97 2.93
C LEU A 5 23.97 27.26 3.77
N PRO A 6 24.84 27.53 4.75
CA PRO A 6 24.84 28.78 5.48
C PRO A 6 25.07 29.96 4.54
N SER A 7 24.37 31.08 4.79
CA SER A 7 24.46 32.27 3.94
C SER A 7 25.88 32.83 3.83
N PHE A 8 26.68 32.75 4.89
CA PHE A 8 28.05 33.25 4.91
C PHE A 8 29.01 32.46 3.99
N LEU A 9 28.66 31.22 3.61
CA LEU A 9 29.45 30.42 2.67
C LEU A 9 29.07 30.63 1.20
N ARG A 10 28.00 31.40 0.91
CA ARG A 10 27.58 31.68 -0.48
C ARG A 10 28.64 32.41 -1.30
N PRO A 11 29.39 33.40 -0.77
CA PRO A 11 30.49 34.02 -1.50
C PRO A 11 31.58 33.02 -1.87
N ALA A 12 32.01 32.18 -0.91
CA ALA A 12 33.00 31.13 -1.14
C ALA A 12 32.52 30.12 -2.20
N LEU A 13 31.24 29.71 -2.14
CA LEU A 13 30.64 28.84 -3.17
C LEU A 13 30.71 29.47 -4.57
N GLY A 14 30.40 30.77 -4.68
CA GLY A 14 30.50 31.52 -5.93
C GLY A 14 31.95 31.66 -6.42
N ALA A 15 32.90 31.83 -5.51
CA ALA A 15 34.33 31.93 -5.85
C ALA A 15 34.89 30.60 -6.39
N VAL A 16 34.49 29.47 -5.80
CA VAL A 16 34.93 28.15 -6.27
C VAL A 16 34.12 27.63 -7.47
N ASP A 17 33.04 28.30 -7.87
CA ASP A 17 32.20 27.96 -9.03
C ASP A 17 31.60 26.54 -8.97
N VAL A 18 30.99 26.21 -7.83
CA VAL A 18 30.35 24.90 -7.58
C VAL A 18 28.89 25.10 -7.23
N THR A 19 28.02 24.19 -7.67
CA THR A 19 26.59 24.23 -7.32
C THR A 19 26.34 23.45 -6.03
N TRP A 20 25.63 24.06 -5.08
CA TRP A 20 25.18 23.36 -3.88
C TRP A 20 24.08 22.34 -4.20
N PRO A 21 24.18 21.09 -3.71
CA PRO A 21 23.11 20.11 -3.90
C PRO A 21 21.88 20.45 -3.03
N GLU A 22 20.80 20.89 -3.66
CA GLU A 22 19.54 21.24 -2.97
C GLU A 22 18.69 20.04 -2.52
N CYS A 23 19.14 18.81 -2.83
CA CYS A 23 18.39 17.60 -2.48
C CYS A 23 18.29 17.43 -0.95
N ASP A 24 17.11 17.01 -0.45
CA ASP A 24 16.83 16.80 0.97
C ASP A 24 17.12 15.33 1.35
N GLU A 25 18.33 15.07 1.85
CA GLU A 25 18.75 13.76 2.34
C GLU A 25 17.94 13.26 3.53
N THR A 26 17.33 14.16 4.32
CA THR A 26 16.53 13.78 5.49
C THR A 26 15.24 13.14 5.02
N ARG A 27 14.60 13.72 4.00
CA ARG A 27 13.41 13.13 3.35
C ARG A 27 13.72 11.80 2.68
N ILE A 28 14.89 11.65 2.07
CA ILE A 28 15.32 10.34 1.51
C ILE A 28 15.47 9.31 2.63
N ALA A 29 16.10 9.67 3.75
CA ALA A 29 16.22 8.78 4.91
C ALA A 29 14.88 8.46 5.58
N GLU A 30 13.93 9.40 5.60
CA GLU A 30 12.54 9.18 6.06
C GLU A 30 11.84 8.15 5.18
N LYS A 31 11.94 8.29 3.85
CA LYS A 31 11.42 7.30 2.90
C LYS A 31 12.06 5.92 3.12
N ALA A 32 13.37 5.88 3.37
CA ALA A 32 14.07 4.63 3.66
C ALA A 32 13.51 3.94 4.90
N ARG A 33 13.29 4.69 5.99
CA ARG A 33 12.65 4.19 7.22
C ARG A 33 11.25 3.65 6.98
N ALA A 34 10.41 4.37 6.24
CA ALA A 34 9.05 3.91 5.94
C ALA A 34 9.03 2.55 5.23
N TRP A 35 9.95 2.34 4.27
CA TRP A 35 10.11 1.03 3.61
C TRP A 35 10.62 -0.06 4.56
N HIS A 36 11.55 0.29 5.45
CA HIS A 36 12.05 -0.63 6.47
C HIS A 36 10.94 -1.09 7.42
N ASP A 37 10.13 -0.14 7.90
CA ASP A 37 9.02 -0.39 8.80
C ASP A 37 7.95 -1.26 8.10
N PHE A 38 7.67 -1.00 6.83
CA PHE A 38 6.79 -1.86 6.03
C PHE A 38 7.32 -3.29 5.90
N ASN A 39 8.61 -3.47 5.60
CA ASN A 39 9.23 -4.81 5.57
C ASN A 39 9.04 -5.56 6.89
N SER A 40 9.34 -4.90 8.01
CA SER A 40 9.18 -5.48 9.35
C SER A 40 7.71 -5.83 9.65
N ALA A 41 6.78 -4.93 9.36
CA ALA A 41 5.35 -5.16 9.54
C ALA A 41 4.82 -6.29 8.65
N ALA A 42 5.24 -6.35 7.39
CA ALA A 42 4.86 -7.39 6.45
C ALA A 42 5.37 -8.77 6.91
N GLY A 43 6.62 -8.85 7.38
CA GLY A 43 7.18 -10.09 7.95
C GLY A 43 6.44 -10.57 9.21
N LEU A 44 6.14 -9.66 10.13
CA LEU A 44 5.35 -9.97 11.33
C LEU A 44 3.92 -10.41 11.00
N ASN A 45 3.26 -9.73 10.06
CA ASN A 45 1.92 -10.07 9.60
C ASN A 45 1.92 -11.45 8.91
N GLN A 46 2.91 -11.75 8.08
CA GLN A 46 3.05 -13.07 7.45
C GLN A 46 3.20 -14.16 8.51
N ALA A 47 4.09 -13.98 9.49
CA ALA A 47 4.35 -14.97 10.53
C ALA A 47 3.10 -15.21 11.40
N THR A 48 2.46 -14.13 11.84
CA THR A 48 1.24 -14.18 12.67
C THR A 48 0.09 -14.85 11.93
N THR A 49 -0.13 -14.46 10.67
CA THR A 49 -1.22 -15.03 9.87
C THR A 49 -0.94 -16.48 9.52
N SER A 50 0.31 -16.86 9.24
CA SER A 50 0.69 -18.26 9.00
C SER A 50 0.39 -19.14 10.20
N ALA A 51 0.70 -18.68 11.42
CA ALA A 51 0.37 -19.40 12.64
C ALA A 51 -1.14 -19.55 12.85
N ALA A 52 -1.91 -18.49 12.58
CA ALA A 52 -3.37 -18.52 12.64
C ALA A 52 -3.96 -19.50 11.62
N VAL A 53 -3.43 -19.51 10.39
CA VAL A 53 -3.85 -20.44 9.34
C VAL A 53 -3.54 -21.89 9.69
N VAL A 54 -2.34 -22.18 10.20
CA VAL A 54 -1.99 -23.54 10.67
C VAL A 54 -2.97 -24.01 11.74
N THR A 55 -3.30 -23.14 12.69
CA THR A 55 -4.28 -23.43 13.76
C THR A 55 -5.67 -23.68 13.18
N MET A 56 -6.15 -22.82 12.28
CA MET A 56 -7.45 -22.93 11.64
C MET A 56 -7.56 -24.23 10.83
N MET A 57 -6.54 -24.56 10.05
CA MET A 57 -6.48 -25.81 9.27
C MET A 57 -6.48 -27.05 10.15
N GLY A 58 -5.82 -27.01 11.32
CA GLY A 58 -5.76 -28.14 12.26
C GLY A 58 -7.03 -28.34 13.09
N THR A 59 -7.87 -27.31 13.21
CA THR A 59 -9.08 -27.33 14.07
C THR A 59 -10.39 -27.44 13.31
N ASN A 60 -10.36 -27.29 11.97
CA ASN A 60 -11.55 -27.32 11.12
C ASN A 60 -11.51 -28.49 10.15
N THR A 61 -12.68 -28.90 9.65
CA THR A 61 -12.82 -29.89 8.57
C THR A 61 -13.89 -29.41 7.60
N SER A 62 -13.51 -29.15 6.35
CA SER A 62 -14.43 -28.70 5.30
C SER A 62 -13.82 -28.98 3.92
N PRO A 63 -14.65 -29.29 2.90
CA PRO A 63 -14.20 -29.36 1.50
C PRO A 63 -13.51 -28.08 1.01
N GLY A 64 -13.85 -26.91 1.58
CA GLY A 64 -13.25 -25.63 1.22
C GLY A 64 -11.82 -25.42 1.74
N LEU A 65 -11.36 -26.21 2.71
CA LEU A 65 -10.02 -26.05 3.30
C LEU A 65 -8.89 -26.36 2.31
N THR A 66 -9.12 -27.27 1.36
CA THR A 66 -8.13 -27.57 0.31
C THR A 66 -7.94 -26.38 -0.61
N ALA A 67 -9.03 -25.76 -1.07
CA ALA A 67 -8.99 -24.56 -1.90
C ALA A 67 -8.37 -23.37 -1.14
N PHE A 68 -8.77 -23.19 0.12
CA PHE A 68 -8.15 -22.18 0.99
C PHE A 68 -6.65 -22.40 1.16
N SER A 69 -6.20 -23.64 1.40
CA SER A 69 -4.78 -23.95 1.56
C SER A 69 -3.99 -23.61 0.30
N ALA A 70 -4.51 -23.95 -0.88
CA ALA A 70 -3.88 -23.62 -2.16
C ALA A 70 -3.79 -22.09 -2.38
N TRP A 71 -4.86 -21.36 -2.07
CA TRP A 71 -4.87 -19.90 -2.07
C TRP A 71 -3.85 -19.31 -1.08
N TRP A 72 -3.83 -19.81 0.16
CA TRP A 72 -2.96 -19.32 1.22
C TRP A 72 -1.48 -19.49 0.87
N GLN A 73 -1.10 -20.61 0.25
CA GLN A 73 0.29 -20.81 -0.19
C GLN A 73 0.75 -19.73 -1.17
N ARG A 74 -0.15 -19.19 -2.01
CA ARG A 74 0.18 -18.06 -2.88
C ARG A 74 0.31 -16.76 -2.08
N VAL A 75 -0.55 -16.52 -1.11
CA VAL A 75 -0.57 -15.24 -0.37
C VAL A 75 0.53 -15.18 0.69
N GLY A 76 0.49 -16.09 1.67
CA GLY A 76 1.37 -16.07 2.86
C GLY A 76 2.40 -17.21 2.91
N GLY A 77 2.32 -18.18 2.00
CA GLY A 77 3.28 -19.28 1.89
C GLY A 77 4.69 -18.85 1.47
N ALA A 78 5.60 -19.82 1.39
CA ALA A 78 6.97 -19.59 0.96
C ALA A 78 7.00 -19.08 -0.50
N GLY A 79 7.64 -17.93 -0.73
CA GLY A 79 7.63 -17.26 -2.03
C GLY A 79 6.27 -16.69 -2.42
N GLY A 80 5.37 -16.53 -1.45
CA GLY A 80 4.07 -15.90 -1.63
C GLY A 80 4.12 -14.37 -1.67
N HIS A 81 2.98 -13.76 -1.99
CA HIS A 81 2.80 -12.31 -2.15
C HIS A 81 3.32 -11.50 -0.94
N MET A 82 3.04 -11.95 0.28
CA MET A 82 3.47 -11.24 1.51
C MET A 82 5.00 -11.25 1.66
N GLN A 83 5.65 -12.39 1.43
CA GLN A 83 7.10 -12.52 1.54
C GLN A 83 7.81 -11.70 0.44
N LEU A 84 7.34 -11.77 -0.80
CA LEU A 84 7.88 -10.99 -1.92
C LEU A 84 7.76 -9.49 -1.65
N SER A 85 6.60 -9.04 -1.16
CA SER A 85 6.38 -7.63 -0.82
C SER A 85 7.32 -7.13 0.28
N ALA A 86 7.55 -7.95 1.33
CA ALA A 86 8.49 -7.62 2.39
C ALA A 86 9.94 -7.49 1.86
N GLN A 87 10.36 -8.44 1.02
CA GLN A 87 11.70 -8.43 0.41
C GLN A 87 11.94 -7.20 -0.47
N LEU A 88 10.97 -6.84 -1.32
CA LEU A 88 11.06 -5.62 -2.14
C LEU A 88 11.16 -4.35 -1.28
N ALA A 89 10.40 -4.28 -0.20
CA ALA A 89 10.46 -3.16 0.73
C ALA A 89 11.84 -3.05 1.40
N LEU A 90 12.45 -4.17 1.80
CA LEU A 90 13.81 -4.17 2.33
C LEU A 90 14.82 -3.63 1.31
N VAL A 91 14.71 -4.07 0.06
CA VAL A 91 15.57 -3.61 -1.04
C VAL A 91 15.44 -2.10 -1.23
N HIS A 92 14.22 -1.56 -1.28
CA HIS A 92 14.00 -0.11 -1.34
C HIS A 92 14.55 0.64 -0.13
N SER A 93 14.40 0.10 1.08
CA SER A 93 14.95 0.68 2.31
C SER A 93 16.47 0.87 2.19
N VAL A 94 17.20 -0.20 1.86
CA VAL A 94 18.67 -0.18 1.77
C VAL A 94 19.13 0.82 0.72
N SER A 95 18.54 0.81 -0.48
CA SER A 95 18.93 1.74 -1.55
C SER A 95 18.73 3.21 -1.15
N ASN A 96 17.62 3.56 -0.50
CA ASN A 96 17.36 4.93 -0.09
C ASN A 96 18.29 5.36 1.07
N PHE A 97 18.59 4.48 2.03
CA PHE A 97 19.56 4.80 3.09
C PHE A 97 20.96 5.10 2.52
N SER A 98 21.43 4.27 1.58
CA SER A 98 22.71 4.49 0.92
C SER A 98 22.74 5.82 0.17
N ALA A 99 21.70 6.14 -0.60
CA ALA A 99 21.60 7.42 -1.31
C ALA A 99 21.64 8.63 -0.35
N ALA A 100 20.90 8.57 0.76
CA ALA A 100 20.94 9.62 1.78
C ALA A 100 22.34 9.77 2.39
N ALA A 101 23.02 8.66 2.71
CA ALA A 101 24.37 8.67 3.28
C ALA A 101 25.41 9.28 2.32
N TYR A 102 25.37 8.92 1.03
CA TYR A 102 26.26 9.51 0.02
C TYR A 102 26.03 11.02 -0.12
N LEU A 103 24.78 11.47 -0.11
CA LEU A 103 24.44 12.89 -0.21
C LEU A 103 24.89 13.69 1.03
N VAL A 104 24.72 13.16 2.23
CA VAL A 104 25.28 13.77 3.47
C VAL A 104 26.79 13.91 3.35
N THR A 105 27.47 12.83 2.96
CA THR A 105 28.93 12.81 2.84
C THR A 105 29.40 13.85 1.82
N TYR A 106 28.73 13.94 0.67
CA TYR A 106 29.02 14.96 -0.34
C TYR A 106 28.89 16.38 0.22
N LYS A 107 27.76 16.67 0.86
CA LYS A 107 27.48 17.99 1.44
C LYS A 107 28.50 18.38 2.50
N LEU A 108 28.87 17.45 3.38
CA LEU A 108 29.88 17.69 4.41
C LEU A 108 31.27 17.97 3.82
N THR A 109 31.65 17.26 2.76
CA THR A 109 32.93 17.51 2.05
C THR A 109 32.96 18.90 1.42
N ILE A 110 31.91 19.30 0.70
CA ILE A 110 31.81 20.65 0.12
C ILE A 110 31.81 21.70 1.23
N TYR A 111 31.07 21.47 2.31
CA TYR A 111 31.01 22.38 3.46
C TYR A 111 32.41 22.61 4.07
N TYR A 112 33.17 21.54 4.30
CA TYR A 112 34.53 21.61 4.82
C TYR A 112 35.44 22.46 3.90
N LEU A 113 35.40 22.20 2.58
CA LEU A 113 36.20 22.93 1.59
C LEU A 113 35.85 24.42 1.52
N LEU A 114 34.56 24.76 1.59
CA LEU A 114 34.10 26.14 1.59
C LEU A 114 34.48 26.90 2.86
N VAL A 115 34.45 26.24 4.02
CA VAL A 115 34.91 26.84 5.29
C VAL A 115 36.41 27.14 5.22
N GLN A 116 37.21 26.23 4.66
CA GLN A 116 38.64 26.47 4.46
C GLN A 116 38.90 27.66 3.53
N HIS A 117 38.16 27.74 2.42
CA HIS A 117 38.25 28.87 1.49
C HIS A 117 37.90 30.20 2.17
N TYR A 118 36.78 30.24 2.91
CA TYR A 118 36.32 31.42 3.63
C TYR A 118 37.33 31.92 4.66
N CYS A 119 37.91 31.02 5.47
CA CYS A 119 38.93 31.38 6.45
C CYS A 119 40.19 31.94 5.78
N LEU A 120 40.64 31.31 4.70
CA LEU A 120 41.82 31.76 3.98
C LEU A 120 41.61 33.14 3.31
N GLU A 121 40.42 33.38 2.75
CA GLU A 121 40.08 34.68 2.18
C GLU A 121 40.20 35.79 3.23
N TYR A 122 39.69 35.54 4.44
CA TYR A 122 39.83 36.47 5.56
C TYR A 122 41.30 36.73 5.94
N GLU A 123 42.11 35.67 6.08
CA GLU A 123 43.54 35.79 6.40
C GLU A 123 44.32 36.54 5.32
N VAL A 124 44.07 36.25 4.05
CA VAL A 124 44.72 36.94 2.92
C VAL A 124 44.33 38.41 2.90
N GLN A 125 43.07 38.74 3.19
CA GLN A 125 42.64 40.14 3.26
C GLN A 125 43.37 40.91 4.37
N LEU A 126 43.65 40.27 5.52
CA LEU A 126 44.46 40.88 6.59
C LEU A 126 45.90 41.16 6.13
N LEU A 127 46.52 40.23 5.39
CA LEU A 127 47.88 40.42 4.84
C LEU A 127 47.94 41.53 3.80
N ILE A 128 46.96 41.60 2.91
CA ILE A 128 46.83 42.67 1.92
C ILE A 128 46.73 44.03 2.63
N ASN A 129 45.87 44.12 3.64
CA ASN A 129 45.70 45.35 4.44
C ASN A 129 46.96 45.72 5.24
N ALA A 130 47.80 44.74 5.59
CA ALA A 130 49.08 44.94 6.26
C ALA A 130 50.24 45.33 5.31
N GLY A 131 49.99 45.45 4.00
CA GLY A 131 50.96 45.89 3.02
C GLY A 131 51.61 44.79 2.18
N TYR A 132 51.04 43.58 2.16
CA TYR A 132 51.51 42.43 1.37
C TYR A 132 50.52 42.07 0.25
N PRO A 133 50.39 42.89 -0.81
CA PRO A 133 49.41 42.68 -1.88
C PRO A 133 49.61 41.37 -2.66
N GLU A 134 50.83 40.84 -2.69
CA GLU A 134 51.17 39.55 -3.32
C GLU A 134 50.44 38.35 -2.69
N ALA A 135 49.93 38.47 -1.47
CA ALA A 135 49.11 37.44 -0.82
C ALA A 135 47.84 37.10 -1.63
N ALA A 136 47.37 38.00 -2.50
CA ALA A 136 46.26 37.72 -3.42
C ALA A 136 46.56 36.55 -4.38
N LEU A 137 47.82 36.33 -4.76
CA LEU A 137 48.22 35.20 -5.60
C LEU A 137 48.03 33.86 -4.89
N ILE A 138 48.26 33.82 -3.58
CA ILE A 138 48.03 32.63 -2.74
C ILE A 138 46.55 32.27 -2.74
N LEU A 139 45.68 33.27 -2.56
CA LEU A 139 44.23 33.04 -2.59
C LEU A 139 43.76 32.52 -3.95
N GLN A 140 44.28 33.04 -5.06
CA GLN A 140 43.96 32.54 -6.40
C GLN A 140 44.36 31.07 -6.56
N GLU A 141 45.59 30.70 -6.18
CA GLU A 141 46.06 29.32 -6.32
C GLU A 141 45.23 28.36 -5.45
N VAL A 142 44.97 28.72 -4.19
CA VAL A 142 44.18 27.86 -3.30
C VAL A 142 42.73 27.78 -3.76
N THR A 143 42.14 28.87 -4.26
CA THR A 143 40.78 28.85 -4.82
C THR A 143 40.68 27.86 -5.98
N GLU A 144 41.66 27.80 -6.88
CA GLU A 144 41.66 26.81 -7.95
C GLU A 144 41.81 25.38 -7.43
N LYS A 145 42.70 25.13 -6.45
CA LYS A 145 42.82 23.80 -5.84
C LYS A 145 41.53 23.35 -5.15
N ILE A 146 40.88 24.23 -4.40
CA ILE A 146 39.60 23.95 -3.74
C ILE A 146 38.51 23.68 -4.78
N ARG A 147 38.46 24.47 -5.86
CA ARG A 147 37.54 24.22 -6.98
C ARG A 147 37.75 22.82 -7.59
N VAL A 148 39.00 22.41 -7.82
CA VAL A 148 39.32 21.05 -8.29
C VAL A 148 38.83 19.99 -7.29
N LEU A 149 39.14 20.13 -6.00
CA LEU A 149 38.69 19.20 -4.97
C LEU A 149 37.17 19.10 -4.86
N CYS A 150 36.45 20.21 -5.01
CA CYS A 150 34.99 20.20 -5.04
C CYS A 150 34.44 19.45 -6.25
N ARG A 151 35.06 19.61 -7.43
CA ARG A 151 34.71 18.85 -8.64
C ARG A 151 35.00 17.36 -8.47
N GLU A 152 36.17 17.01 -7.95
CA GLU A 152 36.53 15.61 -7.66
C GLU A 152 35.58 14.97 -6.64
N ALA A 153 35.19 15.70 -5.59
CA ALA A 153 34.19 15.24 -4.62
C ALA A 153 32.82 15.01 -5.28
N HIS A 154 32.42 15.89 -6.19
CA HIS A 154 31.19 15.73 -6.98
C HIS A 154 31.27 14.50 -7.88
N ASP A 155 32.35 14.35 -8.64
CA ASP A 155 32.57 13.24 -9.56
C ASP A 155 32.67 11.91 -8.82
N LEU A 156 33.30 11.88 -7.64
CA LEU A 156 33.36 10.70 -6.78
C LEU A 156 31.96 10.28 -6.34
N VAL A 157 31.15 11.24 -5.85
CA VAL A 157 29.79 10.96 -5.39
C VAL A 157 28.90 10.53 -6.55
N LEU A 158 29.00 11.19 -7.71
CA LEU A 158 28.33 10.75 -8.92
C LEU A 158 28.79 9.36 -9.36
N SER A 159 30.08 9.03 -9.26
CA SER A 159 30.60 7.70 -9.58
C SER A 159 30.08 6.65 -8.60
N LEU A 160 29.98 6.95 -7.31
CA LEU A 160 29.38 6.06 -6.32
C LEU A 160 27.88 5.90 -6.56
N LEU A 161 27.18 6.98 -6.89
CA LEU A 161 25.77 6.93 -7.26
C LEU A 161 25.57 6.16 -8.56
N ASN A 162 26.42 6.30 -9.57
CA ASN A 162 26.30 5.55 -10.82
C ASN A 162 26.68 4.07 -10.65
N GLY A 163 27.77 3.77 -9.95
CA GLY A 163 28.24 2.40 -9.78
C GLY A 163 27.45 1.60 -8.74
N LEU A 164 27.08 2.21 -7.61
CA LEU A 164 26.37 1.50 -6.54
C LEU A 164 24.90 1.87 -6.49
N GLY A 165 24.55 3.13 -6.76
CA GLY A 165 23.16 3.61 -6.67
C GLY A 165 22.30 3.24 -7.88
N VAL A 166 22.78 3.49 -9.09
CA VAL A 166 22.04 3.27 -10.35
C VAL A 166 21.99 1.79 -10.68
N ASP A 167 23.10 1.07 -10.55
CA ASP A 167 23.09 -0.38 -10.75
C ASP A 167 22.21 -1.07 -9.71
N ALA A 168 22.27 -0.66 -8.44
CA ALA A 168 21.34 -1.17 -7.44
C ALA A 168 19.89 -0.79 -7.79
N ALA A 169 19.60 0.47 -8.16
CA ALA A 169 18.25 0.90 -8.53
C ALA A 169 17.72 0.17 -9.77
N GLY A 170 18.59 -0.11 -10.76
CA GLY A 170 18.28 -0.91 -11.93
C GLY A 170 17.98 -2.36 -11.54
N PHE A 171 18.78 -2.95 -10.66
CA PHE A 171 18.54 -4.28 -10.10
C PHE A 171 17.24 -4.31 -9.27
N VAL A 172 16.97 -3.30 -8.44
CA VAL A 172 15.69 -3.14 -7.74
C VAL A 172 14.55 -3.08 -8.74
N GLY A 173 14.69 -2.28 -9.80
CA GLY A 173 13.70 -2.16 -10.87
C GLY A 173 13.43 -3.50 -11.55
N GLN A 174 14.47 -4.27 -11.85
CA GLN A 174 14.36 -5.63 -12.40
C GLN A 174 13.67 -6.58 -11.43
N LEU A 175 14.01 -6.55 -10.14
CA LEU A 175 13.35 -7.35 -9.11
C LEU A 175 11.88 -6.97 -8.95
N CYS A 176 11.57 -5.68 -8.93
CA CYS A 176 10.19 -5.17 -8.88
C CYS A 176 9.42 -5.61 -10.12
N GLN A 177 10.00 -5.49 -11.31
CA GLN A 177 9.36 -5.91 -12.56
C GLN A 177 9.11 -7.41 -12.59
N ALA A 178 10.11 -8.22 -12.23
CA ALA A 178 9.96 -9.67 -12.13
C ALA A 178 8.92 -10.07 -11.08
N ALA A 179 8.87 -9.35 -9.95
CA ALA A 179 7.84 -9.55 -8.95
C ALA A 179 6.45 -9.16 -9.47
N ILE A 180 6.29 -8.01 -10.13
CA ILE A 180 5.02 -7.61 -10.75
C ILE A 180 4.55 -8.68 -11.72
N GLU A 181 5.41 -9.13 -12.64
CA GLU A 181 5.09 -10.21 -13.59
C GLU A 181 4.68 -11.51 -12.88
N LEU A 182 5.38 -11.86 -11.79
CA LEU A 182 5.06 -13.04 -10.99
C LEU A 182 3.72 -12.90 -10.25
N LEU A 183 3.41 -11.71 -9.74
CA LEU A 183 2.17 -11.40 -9.02
C LEU A 183 0.98 -11.35 -9.98
N ASP A 184 1.17 -10.75 -11.17
CA ASP A 184 0.19 -10.70 -12.26
C ASP A 184 -0.15 -12.10 -12.79
N ALA A 185 0.87 -12.98 -12.89
CA ALA A 185 0.67 -14.39 -13.23
C ALA A 185 -0.03 -15.20 -12.13
N ARG A 186 -0.20 -14.64 -10.92
CA ARG A 186 -0.79 -15.30 -9.74
C ARG A 186 -1.95 -14.47 -9.17
N PRO A 187 -3.03 -14.23 -9.95
CA PRO A 187 -4.12 -13.38 -9.51
C PRO A 187 -4.79 -13.98 -8.28
N ILE A 188 -4.92 -13.19 -7.22
CA ILE A 188 -5.50 -13.62 -5.94
C ILE A 188 -6.99 -13.93 -6.08
N HIS A 189 -7.71 -13.20 -6.94
CA HIS A 189 -9.16 -13.18 -7.06
C HIS A 189 -9.72 -13.99 -8.25
N ASN A 190 -8.89 -14.35 -9.23
CA ASN A 190 -9.33 -15.02 -10.47
C ASN A 190 -8.69 -16.42 -10.69
N SER A 191 -7.95 -16.95 -9.73
CA SER A 191 -7.34 -18.28 -9.86
C SER A 191 -8.37 -19.41 -9.74
N PRO A 192 -8.17 -20.58 -10.36
CA PRO A 192 -9.02 -21.77 -10.18
C PRO A 192 -9.15 -22.24 -8.73
N ASP A 193 -8.12 -21.98 -7.90
CA ASP A 193 -8.14 -22.24 -6.45
C ASP A 193 -8.46 -20.97 -5.65
N GLY A 194 -9.10 -19.98 -6.26
CA GLY A 194 -9.52 -18.77 -5.57
C GLY A 194 -10.57 -19.12 -4.53
N VAL A 195 -10.59 -18.38 -3.42
CA VAL A 195 -11.79 -18.34 -2.60
C VAL A 195 -12.82 -17.55 -3.41
N HIS A 196 -13.61 -18.24 -4.21
CA HIS A 196 -14.69 -17.63 -4.95
C HIS A 196 -15.74 -17.17 -3.95
N LEU A 197 -15.78 -15.85 -3.73
CA LEU A 197 -16.93 -15.20 -3.14
C LEU A 197 -18.14 -15.49 -4.06
N PRO A 198 -19.29 -15.92 -3.51
CA PRO A 198 -20.40 -16.41 -4.33
C PRO A 198 -20.89 -15.34 -5.31
N GLU A 199 -20.81 -15.63 -6.63
CA GLU A 199 -21.40 -15.02 -7.86
C GLU A 199 -21.64 -13.49 -7.96
N ASP A 200 -21.32 -12.71 -6.93
CA ASP A 200 -21.75 -11.35 -6.70
C ASP A 200 -20.56 -10.48 -6.29
N THR A 201 -19.55 -10.42 -7.16
CA THR A 201 -18.27 -9.74 -6.93
C THR A 201 -18.20 -8.34 -7.53
N THR A 202 -19.24 -7.88 -8.24
CA THR A 202 -19.37 -6.44 -8.50
C THR A 202 -19.61 -5.78 -7.14
N PRO A 203 -18.77 -4.82 -6.70
CA PRO A 203 -18.96 -4.14 -5.42
C PRO A 203 -20.41 -3.71 -5.28
N ILE A 204 -20.99 -3.91 -4.10
CA ILE A 204 -22.41 -3.61 -3.93
C ILE A 204 -22.73 -2.16 -4.28
N THR A 205 -21.79 -1.25 -4.04
CA THR A 205 -21.85 0.16 -4.42
C THR A 205 -22.08 0.36 -5.93
N GLU A 206 -21.43 -0.43 -6.79
CA GLU A 206 -21.63 -0.39 -8.24
C GLU A 206 -22.97 -1.01 -8.65
N ARG A 207 -23.38 -2.11 -8.00
CA ARG A 207 -24.65 -2.78 -8.31
C ARG A 207 -25.87 -1.98 -7.84
N LEU A 208 -25.73 -1.25 -6.74
CA LEU A 208 -26.77 -0.39 -6.19
C LEU A 208 -27.09 0.79 -7.09
N ALA A 209 -26.13 1.25 -7.91
CA ALA A 209 -26.40 2.29 -8.92
C ALA A 209 -27.44 1.85 -9.95
N MET A 210 -27.58 0.54 -10.17
CA MET A 210 -28.57 -0.05 -11.09
C MET A 210 -29.74 -0.70 -10.34
N ALA A 211 -29.82 -0.53 -9.02
CA ALA A 211 -30.86 -1.16 -8.22
C ALA A 211 -32.24 -0.57 -8.52
N GLN A 212 -33.24 -1.44 -8.47
CA GLN A 212 -34.64 -1.08 -8.66
C GLN A 212 -35.34 -1.06 -7.30
N GLU A 213 -36.37 -0.24 -7.13
CA GLU A 213 -37.22 -0.33 -5.94
C GLU A 213 -38.00 -1.65 -5.97
N SER A 214 -38.04 -2.36 -4.85
CA SER A 214 -38.73 -3.65 -4.75
C SER A 214 -40.22 -3.55 -5.14
N PRO A 215 -40.73 -4.39 -6.06
CA PRO A 215 -42.12 -4.32 -6.53
C PRO A 215 -43.14 -4.76 -5.47
N ARG A 216 -42.69 -5.39 -4.38
CA ARG A 216 -43.53 -5.84 -3.26
C ARG A 216 -43.62 -4.82 -2.11
N GLY A 217 -43.07 -3.62 -2.31
CA GLY A 217 -42.96 -2.59 -1.29
C GLY A 217 -42.15 -3.05 -0.08
N ARG A 218 -42.17 -2.28 1.02
CA ARG A 218 -41.29 -2.49 2.20
C ARG A 218 -41.42 -3.82 2.95
N ARG A 219 -42.39 -4.69 2.63
CA ARG A 219 -42.68 -5.85 3.48
C ARG A 219 -41.74 -7.02 3.22
N GLN A 220 -41.49 -7.37 1.97
CA GLN A 220 -40.69 -8.55 1.58
C GLN A 220 -40.13 -8.36 0.18
N PHE A 221 -38.86 -8.70 -0.02
CA PHE A 221 -38.31 -8.84 -1.37
C PHE A 221 -38.99 -9.99 -2.13
N PRO A 222 -39.22 -9.88 -3.44
CA PRO A 222 -39.78 -10.98 -4.21
C PRO A 222 -38.85 -12.20 -4.17
N PRO A 223 -39.38 -13.44 -4.18
CA PRO A 223 -38.54 -14.63 -4.14
C PRO A 223 -37.77 -14.87 -5.45
N GLN A 224 -38.22 -14.24 -6.55
CA GLN A 224 -37.66 -14.35 -7.88
C GLN A 224 -37.69 -12.99 -8.58
N ALA A 225 -36.68 -12.73 -9.40
CA ALA A 225 -36.52 -11.56 -10.27
C ALA A 225 -35.73 -11.96 -11.52
N ASP A 226 -35.47 -11.03 -12.42
CA ASP A 226 -34.55 -11.28 -13.52
C ASP A 226 -33.14 -11.59 -12.97
N PRO A 227 -32.37 -12.50 -13.58
CA PRO A 227 -31.02 -12.85 -13.16
C PRO A 227 -30.14 -11.64 -12.89
N GLY A 228 -29.44 -11.64 -11.75
CA GLY A 228 -28.50 -10.57 -11.37
C GLY A 228 -29.14 -9.28 -10.85
N THR A 229 -30.47 -9.19 -10.80
CA THR A 229 -31.20 -8.01 -10.27
C THR A 229 -30.76 -7.67 -8.85
N VAL A 230 -30.79 -6.39 -8.52
CA VAL A 230 -30.73 -5.87 -7.15
C VAL A 230 -31.99 -5.07 -6.89
N TYR A 231 -32.71 -5.45 -5.84
CA TYR A 231 -33.82 -4.66 -5.33
C TYR A 231 -33.43 -3.93 -4.06
N VAL A 232 -33.92 -2.71 -3.88
CA VAL A 232 -33.76 -1.92 -2.66
C VAL A 232 -35.12 -1.64 -2.02
N HIS A 233 -35.09 -1.39 -0.72
CA HIS A 233 -36.19 -0.77 0.01
C HIS A 233 -35.77 0.61 0.49
N THR A 234 -36.48 1.65 0.05
CA THR A 234 -36.20 3.02 0.44
C THR A 234 -37.20 3.52 1.48
N ASN A 235 -36.71 4.25 2.47
CA ASN A 235 -37.55 4.91 3.44
C ASN A 235 -38.22 6.13 2.81
N ALA A 236 -39.43 5.97 2.26
CA ALA A 236 -40.33 7.05 1.81
C ALA A 236 -40.38 8.37 2.62
N GLN A 237 -40.05 8.39 3.93
CA GLN A 237 -40.02 9.62 4.73
C GLN A 237 -38.66 10.32 4.70
N THR A 238 -37.55 9.57 4.68
CA THR A 238 -36.19 10.10 4.74
C THR A 238 -35.44 10.04 3.41
N GLY A 239 -35.92 9.25 2.46
CA GLY A 239 -35.23 8.92 1.21
C GLY A 239 -34.08 7.93 1.37
N GLU A 240 -33.78 7.47 2.59
CA GLU A 240 -32.62 6.61 2.86
C GLU A 240 -32.91 5.14 2.60
N MET A 241 -31.90 4.39 2.15
CA MET A 241 -32.00 2.96 1.93
C MET A 241 -32.12 2.21 3.27
N SER A 242 -33.16 1.40 3.40
CA SER A 242 -33.39 0.57 4.60
C SER A 242 -32.85 -0.86 4.47
N GLY A 243 -32.63 -1.33 3.24
CA GLY A 243 -32.00 -2.61 2.93
C GLY A 243 -32.06 -2.93 1.44
N TYR A 244 -31.36 -3.98 1.02
CA TYR A 244 -31.33 -4.45 -0.37
C TYR A 244 -31.29 -5.98 -0.46
N ALA A 245 -31.67 -6.52 -1.62
CA ALA A 245 -31.63 -7.94 -1.93
C ALA A 245 -30.99 -8.22 -3.29
N VAL A 246 -30.31 -9.35 -3.37
CA VAL A 246 -29.56 -9.79 -4.54
C VAL A 246 -30.16 -11.08 -5.09
N TYR A 247 -30.23 -11.17 -6.41
CA TYR A 247 -30.74 -12.32 -7.14
C TYR A 247 -29.61 -12.98 -7.93
N GLY A 248 -29.55 -14.31 -7.86
CA GLY A 248 -28.53 -15.11 -8.54
C GLY A 248 -28.79 -15.24 -10.05
N ALA A 249 -27.91 -15.95 -10.75
CA ALA A 249 -28.03 -16.20 -12.19
C ALA A 249 -29.30 -17.00 -12.56
N ASP A 250 -29.87 -17.74 -11.60
CA ASP A 250 -31.12 -18.47 -11.76
C ASP A 250 -32.38 -17.64 -11.42
N GLY A 251 -32.20 -16.35 -11.15
CA GLY A 251 -33.27 -15.40 -10.86
C GLY A 251 -33.87 -15.52 -9.46
N TYR A 252 -33.38 -16.43 -8.61
CA TYR A 252 -33.87 -16.55 -7.24
C TYR A 252 -33.08 -15.64 -6.30
N ILE A 253 -33.75 -15.14 -5.26
CA ILE A 253 -33.09 -14.39 -4.19
C ILE A 253 -32.01 -15.25 -3.51
N THR A 254 -30.82 -14.70 -3.34
CA THR A 254 -29.66 -15.39 -2.74
C THR A 254 -29.30 -14.80 -1.37
N LYS A 255 -29.34 -13.47 -1.25
CA LYS A 255 -29.08 -12.76 0.01
C LYS A 255 -29.89 -11.46 0.08
N ARG A 256 -30.15 -11.02 1.30
CA ARG A 256 -30.52 -9.63 1.59
C ARG A 256 -29.64 -9.05 2.68
N VAL A 257 -29.51 -7.73 2.69
CA VAL A 257 -28.85 -6.97 3.74
C VAL A 257 -29.82 -5.93 4.26
N ASP A 258 -30.10 -6.02 5.56
CA ASP A 258 -30.98 -5.11 6.27
C ASP A 258 -30.10 -4.05 6.95
N LEU A 259 -30.12 -2.81 6.44
CA LEU A 259 -29.28 -1.70 6.92
C LEU A 259 -29.87 -1.04 8.16
N THR A 260 -31.20 -1.04 8.25
CA THR A 260 -31.96 -0.55 9.40
C THR A 260 -33.11 -1.49 9.69
N GLY A 261 -33.56 -1.54 10.94
CA GLY A 261 -34.74 -2.31 11.31
C GLY A 261 -34.52 -3.18 12.54
N ARG A 262 -35.18 -4.35 12.56
CA ARG A 262 -35.23 -5.22 13.73
C ARG A 262 -34.03 -6.17 13.77
N ALA A 263 -33.38 -6.25 14.92
CA ALA A 263 -32.35 -7.24 15.20
C ALA A 263 -32.86 -8.69 15.14
N HIS A 264 -31.97 -9.61 14.79
CA HIS A 264 -32.22 -11.05 14.79
C HIS A 264 -31.57 -11.73 15.98
N TYR A 265 -32.32 -12.51 16.76
CA TYR A 265 -31.74 -13.27 17.87
C TYR A 265 -31.08 -14.55 17.37
N ASP A 266 -29.77 -14.68 17.60
CA ASP A 266 -29.02 -15.90 17.32
C ASP A 266 -28.98 -16.79 18.58
N LYS A 267 -29.65 -17.94 18.50
CA LYS A 267 -29.69 -18.92 19.59
C LYS A 267 -28.34 -19.58 19.88
N LYS A 268 -27.45 -19.70 18.88
CA LYS A 268 -26.14 -20.34 19.04
C LYS A 268 -25.19 -19.41 19.79
N LEU A 269 -25.21 -18.12 19.46
CA LEU A 269 -24.37 -17.10 20.10
C LEU A 269 -25.00 -16.49 21.36
N GLY A 270 -26.29 -16.74 21.61
CA GLY A 270 -27.01 -16.20 22.76
C GLY A 270 -27.15 -14.67 22.74
N ARG A 271 -27.08 -14.05 21.56
CA ARG A 271 -27.11 -12.59 21.40
C ARG A 271 -27.96 -12.14 20.22
N HIS A 272 -28.40 -10.88 20.26
CA HIS A 272 -29.01 -10.23 19.12
C HIS A 272 -27.94 -9.78 18.12
N ILE A 273 -28.23 -9.97 16.84
CA ILE A 273 -27.50 -9.44 15.69
C ILE A 273 -28.26 -8.21 15.23
N GLU A 274 -27.74 -7.04 15.58
CA GLU A 274 -28.29 -5.74 15.20
C GLU A 274 -28.10 -5.47 13.71
N THR A 275 -28.91 -4.58 13.12
CA THR A 275 -28.63 -4.04 11.78
C THR A 275 -27.42 -3.09 11.85
N PRO A 276 -26.52 -3.08 10.85
CA PRO A 276 -26.60 -3.79 9.58
C PRO A 276 -26.29 -5.29 9.66
N HIS A 277 -27.13 -6.13 9.07
CA HIS A 277 -26.92 -7.58 9.04
C HIS A 277 -27.35 -8.22 7.72
N VAL A 278 -26.84 -9.42 7.46
CA VAL A 278 -27.07 -10.20 6.24
C VAL A 278 -27.93 -11.42 6.54
N VAL A 279 -28.84 -11.73 5.62
CA VAL A 279 -29.65 -12.95 5.64
C VAL A 279 -29.52 -13.66 4.29
N TYR A 280 -29.04 -14.90 4.29
CA TYR A 280 -29.01 -15.73 3.08
C TYR A 280 -30.31 -16.51 2.90
N TYR A 281 -30.58 -16.91 1.66
CA TYR A 281 -31.73 -17.71 1.29
C TYR A 281 -31.30 -19.09 0.80
N THR A 282 -32.01 -20.11 1.26
CA THR A 282 -31.92 -21.47 0.74
C THR A 282 -32.99 -21.71 -0.32
N LYS A 283 -32.63 -22.50 -1.33
CA LYS A 283 -33.53 -22.93 -2.42
C LYS A 283 -33.88 -24.39 -2.19
N ASN A 284 -35.18 -24.70 -2.15
CA ASN A 284 -35.67 -26.07 -2.07
C ASN A 284 -36.55 -26.37 -3.29
N THR A 285 -36.10 -27.30 -4.13
CA THR A 285 -36.86 -27.78 -5.29
C THR A 285 -37.53 -29.10 -4.93
N ASN A 286 -38.85 -29.17 -5.09
CA ASN A 286 -39.56 -30.42 -4.90
C ASN A 286 -39.25 -31.35 -6.09
N PRO A 287 -38.68 -32.55 -5.86
CA PRO A 287 -38.22 -33.43 -6.94
C PRO A 287 -39.36 -34.05 -7.77
N THR A 288 -40.58 -34.07 -7.25
CA THR A 288 -41.76 -34.65 -7.91
C THR A 288 -42.52 -33.61 -8.75
N THR A 289 -42.55 -32.36 -8.30
CA THR A 289 -43.34 -31.29 -8.95
C THR A 289 -42.48 -30.27 -9.69
N GLY A 290 -41.17 -30.25 -9.47
CA GLY A 290 -40.24 -29.27 -10.03
C GLY A 290 -40.36 -27.86 -9.43
N VAL A 291 -41.29 -27.65 -8.48
CA VAL A 291 -41.52 -26.33 -7.88
C VAL A 291 -40.39 -25.98 -6.92
N THR A 292 -39.70 -24.87 -7.20
CA THR A 292 -38.67 -24.30 -6.32
C THR A 292 -39.28 -23.25 -5.39
N ARG A 293 -38.92 -23.30 -4.11
CA ARG A 293 -39.25 -22.28 -3.11
C ARG A 293 -37.99 -21.78 -2.44
N THR A 294 -37.90 -20.48 -2.25
CA THR A 294 -36.84 -19.85 -1.44
C THR A 294 -37.31 -19.64 -0.01
N ARG A 295 -36.39 -19.79 0.95
CA ARG A 295 -36.64 -19.53 2.36
C ARG A 295 -35.39 -18.90 2.98
N GLU A 296 -35.60 -17.94 3.87
CA GLU A 296 -34.51 -17.42 4.72
C GLU A 296 -33.83 -18.56 5.48
N ASP A 297 -32.51 -18.62 5.38
CA ASP A 297 -31.68 -19.47 6.22
C ASP A 297 -31.29 -18.71 7.49
N ARG A 298 -32.12 -18.85 8.52
CA ARG A 298 -31.91 -18.21 9.82
C ARG A 298 -30.61 -18.63 10.50
N SER A 299 -29.97 -19.73 10.08
CA SER A 299 -28.70 -20.17 10.65
C SER A 299 -27.48 -19.45 10.07
N THR A 300 -27.68 -18.65 9.02
CA THR A 300 -26.62 -17.91 8.30
C THR A 300 -26.64 -16.42 8.57
N ILE A 301 -27.50 -15.96 9.48
CA ILE A 301 -27.62 -14.54 9.80
C ILE A 301 -26.34 -14.10 10.50
N ARG A 302 -25.75 -13.01 10.02
CA ARG A 302 -24.52 -12.42 10.57
C ARG A 302 -24.51 -10.91 10.41
N GLU A 303 -23.66 -10.24 11.16
CA GLU A 303 -23.33 -8.82 10.95
C GLU A 303 -22.85 -8.61 9.50
N ALA A 304 -23.22 -7.48 8.90
CA ALA A 304 -22.78 -7.12 7.55
C ALA A 304 -21.31 -6.71 7.56
N TYR A 305 -20.57 -7.11 6.53
CA TYR A 305 -19.20 -6.65 6.34
C TYR A 305 -19.17 -5.21 5.83
N PRO A 306 -18.06 -4.46 6.01
CA PRO A 306 -17.94 -3.09 5.53
C PRO A 306 -18.25 -2.95 4.02
N GLU A 307 -17.85 -3.93 3.21
CA GLU A 307 -18.11 -3.98 1.77
C GLU A 307 -19.58 -4.28 1.38
N GLU A 308 -20.42 -4.64 2.35
CA GLU A 308 -21.86 -4.89 2.17
C GLU A 308 -22.71 -3.70 2.62
N ILE A 309 -22.09 -2.60 3.07
CA ILE A 309 -22.76 -1.38 3.52
C ILE A 309 -22.50 -0.28 2.46
N PRO A 310 -23.57 0.36 1.92
CA PRO A 310 -23.44 1.42 0.91
C PRO A 310 -22.76 2.70 1.41
#